data_AF-A0A2W4VNQ7-F1
#
_entry.id   AF-A0A2W4VNQ7-F1
#
_cell.length_a   1.000
_cell.length_b   1.000
_cell.length_c   1.000
_cell.angle_alpha   90.00
_cell.angle_beta   90.00
_cell.angle_gamma   90.00
#
_symmetry.space_group_name_H-M   'P 1'
#
loop_
_entity.id
_entity.type
_entity.pdbx_description
1 polymer ?
#
loop_
_entity_poly.entity_id
_entity_poly.type
_entity_poly.pdbx_seq_one_letter_code
_entity_poly.pdbx_strand_id
1 'polypeptide(L)'
;MGLEAMDQANTTTNTAAELKPRTGFKAIKRFKPARMLPNLLKQPLLVGGLGLSATLALLGSAHFNPLDSSTLLSALALGSGVWWWRRGDRPPAAPKAVAPPVVDRSRAETELAALLALIDSLAKESELASPEAVSPEALAAHRQGHRALIAELDRQVLRVAIAGDPRTGKTTLLSLLAAAESHPDLAFEEVSLAAALNGLGPDWLGYDALLLLTDGDITASALTLLRDRLIAGQGAVLVFNKQDHYDAADQQIILTQLLQQVATLPAAVPVVATAAAPRPIKVRRHQADGSVTETLETPAAAIADLTAALGEAIVAERPALVAATVLRRTQALGQRVQTDLNRVRRDRALPLIDQLQWVAGAAAFANPVPTLDLLATVAINGQLIMNLGKLYGFNLNLDEAKTAAGTLASLTVKLGLVELSTQVLTAVLKGHFATYVAGGLVQGLSAAYLTRMAGLSLVDYFEQAALAGTPTTDLSWESIGQRLQSTIQQNRQLSLLQTLTKQGIDILKPAQLPASTAPAVELTAEPVAEPVVVVEGK
;
A
#
# COMPACT_ATOMS: atom_id res chain seq x y z
N MET A 1 50.86 -38.33 32.95
CA MET A 1 50.96 -39.71 32.47
C MET A 1 49.73 -40.43 33.02
N GLY A 2 48.70 -40.79 32.24
CA GLY A 2 48.61 -40.91 30.79
C GLY A 2 48.26 -42.35 30.45
N LEU A 3 47.02 -42.57 30.00
CA LEU A 3 46.35 -43.76 29.43
C LEU A 3 44.87 -43.31 29.34
N GLU A 4 44.29 -43.03 28.17
CA GLU A 4 43.78 -43.99 27.17
C GLU A 4 42.82 -45.05 27.73
N ALA A 5 41.72 -45.42 27.08
CA ALA A 5 40.80 -44.75 26.14
C ALA A 5 39.64 -45.75 25.86
N MET A 6 38.40 -45.27 25.70
CA MET A 6 37.32 -45.99 24.97
C MET A 6 36.84 -47.35 25.58
N ASP A 7 35.62 -47.87 25.35
CA ASP A 7 34.41 -47.36 24.69
C ASP A 7 33.14 -48.08 25.22
N GLN A 8 31.97 -47.60 24.78
CA GLN A 8 30.71 -48.35 24.55
C GLN A 8 29.87 -48.95 25.73
N ALA A 9 28.84 -48.17 26.07
CA ALA A 9 27.43 -48.48 25.79
C ALA A 9 26.69 -49.68 26.47
N ASN A 10 25.93 -49.30 27.51
CA ASN A 10 24.46 -49.43 27.60
C ASN A 10 23.78 -50.70 28.18
N THR A 11 22.53 -50.49 28.66
CA THR A 11 21.47 -51.44 29.04
C THR A 11 21.50 -52.21 30.40
N THR A 12 20.82 -51.61 31.38
CA THR A 12 19.74 -52.19 32.23
C THR A 12 19.88 -53.55 32.95
N THR A 13 19.78 -53.51 34.28
CA THR A 13 19.03 -54.41 35.21
C THR A 13 19.24 -53.92 36.66
N ASN A 14 18.49 -54.28 37.71
CA ASN A 14 17.05 -54.53 37.94
C ASN A 14 16.86 -54.80 39.46
N THR A 15 15.74 -54.38 40.09
CA THR A 15 15.23 -54.83 41.43
C THR A 15 16.15 -54.72 42.68
N ALA A 16 15.68 -54.72 43.94
CA ALA A 16 14.43 -54.29 44.58
C ALA A 16 14.58 -54.33 46.11
N ALA A 17 13.77 -53.57 46.85
CA ALA A 17 13.40 -53.87 48.23
C ALA A 17 12.02 -53.23 48.54
N GLU A 18 10.97 -54.04 48.61
CA GLU A 18 9.62 -53.62 49.02
C GLU A 18 9.49 -53.51 50.54
N LEU A 19 8.57 -52.64 50.99
CA LEU A 19 7.77 -52.88 52.20
C LEU A 19 6.38 -52.23 52.02
N LYS A 20 5.33 -53.00 52.31
CA LYS A 20 3.89 -52.69 52.15
C LYS A 20 3.18 -53.21 53.43
N PRO A 21 1.99 -52.71 53.83
CA PRO A 21 0.76 -53.10 53.15
C PRO A 21 -0.43 -52.09 53.16
N ARG A 22 -1.43 -52.43 52.32
CA ARG A 22 -2.90 -52.11 52.29
C ARG A 22 -3.48 -51.44 53.56
N THR A 23 -4.39 -50.46 53.55
CA THR A 23 -5.63 -50.19 52.73
C THR A 23 -5.90 -48.67 52.60
N GLY A 24 -6.95 -48.12 51.94
CA GLY A 24 -7.95 -48.70 51.02
C GLY A 24 -9.42 -48.24 51.21
N PHE A 25 -9.75 -46.94 51.14
CA PHE A 25 -11.13 -46.39 51.28
C PHE A 25 -11.67 -45.70 50.00
N LYS A 26 -12.99 -45.79 49.76
CA LYS A 26 -13.69 -45.23 48.57
C LYS A 26 -13.90 -43.72 48.68
N ALA A 27 -13.52 -42.96 47.66
CA ALA A 27 -13.93 -41.56 47.48
C ALA A 27 -15.25 -41.46 46.68
N ILE A 28 -16.15 -40.57 47.14
CA ILE A 28 -17.55 -40.49 46.71
C ILE A 28 -17.69 -39.63 45.44
N LYS A 29 -18.38 -40.15 44.41
CA LYS A 29 -18.84 -39.35 43.26
C LYS A 29 -19.85 -38.30 43.75
N ARG A 30 -19.53 -37.01 43.65
CA ARG A 30 -20.51 -35.92 43.79
C ARG A 30 -20.97 -35.42 42.42
N PHE A 31 -22.29 -35.28 42.29
CA PHE A 31 -23.00 -34.83 41.10
C PHE A 31 -22.54 -33.44 40.64
N LYS A 32 -22.36 -33.26 39.33
CA LYS A 32 -22.56 -31.97 38.65
C LYS A 32 -23.93 -32.03 37.96
N PRO A 33 -24.87 -31.11 38.21
CA PRO A 33 -26.16 -31.12 37.52
C PRO A 33 -25.97 -30.67 36.07
N ALA A 34 -26.44 -31.49 35.13
CA ALA A 34 -26.53 -31.11 33.74
C ALA A 34 -27.70 -30.14 33.53
N ARG A 35 -27.45 -29.05 32.81
CA ARG A 35 -28.48 -28.32 32.04
C ARG A 35 -28.03 -28.26 30.58
N MET A 36 -28.48 -29.24 29.80
CA MET A 36 -28.51 -29.14 28.35
C MET A 36 -29.79 -28.39 27.96
N LEU A 37 -29.65 -27.31 27.19
CA LEU A 37 -30.60 -26.71 26.22
C LEU A 37 -29.99 -25.36 25.74
N PRO A 38 -30.30 -24.85 24.53
CA PRO A 38 -29.37 -25.05 23.42
C PRO A 38 -28.65 -23.78 22.91
N ASN A 39 -27.60 -24.00 22.12
CA ASN A 39 -26.91 -23.00 21.29
C ASN A 39 -27.82 -22.48 20.14
N LEU A 40 -28.77 -21.59 20.43
CA LEU A 40 -29.64 -20.97 19.42
C LEU A 40 -29.60 -19.43 19.42
N LEU A 41 -28.55 -18.82 20.00
CA LEU A 41 -28.35 -17.36 20.04
C LEU A 41 -27.00 -16.93 19.41
N LYS A 42 -26.70 -17.48 18.22
CA LYS A 42 -25.56 -17.07 17.37
C LYS A 42 -25.97 -16.76 15.93
N GLN A 43 -27.16 -16.19 15.73
CA GLN A 43 -27.61 -15.67 14.43
C GLN A 43 -28.13 -14.23 14.60
N PRO A 44 -27.59 -13.24 13.86
CA PRO A 44 -27.89 -11.82 14.08
C PRO A 44 -29.34 -11.41 13.73
N LEU A 45 -30.11 -12.27 13.04
CA LEU A 45 -31.49 -12.00 12.63
C LEU A 45 -32.51 -12.09 13.80
N LEU A 46 -32.19 -12.77 14.90
CA LEU A 46 -33.12 -12.94 16.03
C LEU A 46 -33.12 -11.77 17.04
N VAL A 47 -32.11 -10.89 17.00
CA VAL A 47 -32.02 -9.74 17.92
C VAL A 47 -32.91 -8.58 17.48
N GLY A 48 -33.19 -8.45 16.17
CA GLY A 48 -34.11 -7.43 15.65
C GLY A 48 -35.56 -7.61 16.10
N GLY A 49 -36.02 -8.86 16.28
CA GLY A 49 -37.39 -9.16 16.69
C GLY A 49 -37.74 -8.68 18.09
N LEU A 50 -36.84 -8.86 19.07
CA LEU A 50 -37.11 -8.52 20.47
C LEU A 50 -37.21 -7.01 20.72
N GLY A 51 -36.45 -6.18 19.98
CA GLY A 51 -36.60 -4.72 20.04
C GLY A 51 -37.96 -4.25 19.50
N LEU A 52 -38.42 -4.89 18.41
CA LEU A 52 -39.71 -4.60 17.78
C LEU A 52 -40.89 -5.04 18.68
N SER A 53 -40.78 -6.19 19.35
CA SER A 53 -41.78 -6.62 20.34
C SER A 53 -41.84 -5.72 21.58
N ALA A 54 -40.70 -5.19 22.05
CA ALA A 54 -40.67 -4.28 23.20
C ALA A 54 -41.31 -2.91 22.86
N THR A 55 -41.06 -2.39 21.66
CA THR A 55 -41.71 -1.15 21.18
C THR A 55 -43.21 -1.33 20.94
N LEU A 56 -43.64 -2.48 20.40
CA LEU A 56 -45.07 -2.80 20.27
C LEU A 56 -45.78 -3.00 21.61
N ALA A 57 -45.12 -3.60 22.61
CA ALA A 57 -45.68 -3.75 23.94
C ALA A 57 -45.88 -2.38 24.64
N LEU A 58 -44.94 -1.44 24.45
CA LEU A 58 -45.07 -0.07 24.96
C LEU A 58 -46.14 0.75 24.22
N LEU A 59 -46.36 0.51 22.92
CA LEU A 59 -47.52 1.09 22.20
C LEU A 59 -48.87 0.58 22.72
N GLY A 60 -48.90 -0.63 23.32
CA GLY A 60 -50.12 -1.25 23.83
C GLY A 60 -50.63 -0.72 25.17
N SER A 61 -49.81 0.01 25.94
CA SER A 61 -50.14 0.46 27.29
C SER A 61 -50.48 1.96 27.37
N ALA A 62 -51.73 2.29 27.02
CA ALA A 62 -52.47 3.51 27.36
C ALA A 62 -51.97 4.89 26.82
N HIS A 63 -52.86 5.55 26.07
CA HIS A 63 -52.81 6.98 25.68
C HIS A 63 -51.62 7.44 24.80
N PHE A 64 -51.40 6.77 23.67
CA PHE A 64 -50.63 7.32 22.55
C PHE A 64 -51.45 8.38 21.79
N ASN A 65 -50.89 9.60 21.63
CA ASN A 65 -51.46 10.65 20.79
C ASN A 65 -50.53 10.90 19.57
N PRO A 66 -50.90 10.50 18.33
CA PRO A 66 -49.96 10.35 17.22
C PRO A 66 -49.45 11.66 16.57
N LEU A 67 -49.66 12.81 17.22
CA LEU A 67 -49.23 14.13 16.76
C LEU A 67 -48.17 14.79 17.66
N ASP A 68 -47.79 14.18 18.79
CA ASP A 68 -46.80 14.76 19.71
C ASP A 68 -45.38 14.20 19.47
N SER A 69 -44.60 14.96 18.70
CA SER A 69 -43.21 14.65 18.31
C SER A 69 -42.24 14.36 19.47
N SER A 70 -42.55 14.82 20.69
CA SER A 70 -41.71 14.64 21.87
C SER A 70 -41.63 13.18 22.36
N THR A 71 -42.68 12.40 22.11
CA THR A 71 -42.79 11.01 22.59
C THR A 71 -42.10 9.98 21.69
N LEU A 72 -42.03 10.25 20.37
CA LEU A 72 -41.30 9.41 19.42
C LEU A 72 -39.78 9.51 19.60
N LEU A 73 -39.27 10.70 19.94
CA LEU A 73 -37.83 10.93 20.15
C LEU A 73 -37.31 10.25 21.42
N SER A 74 -38.10 10.23 22.51
CA SER A 74 -37.70 9.55 23.75
C SER A 74 -37.68 8.02 23.62
N ALA A 75 -38.59 7.43 22.84
CA ALA A 75 -38.55 6.01 22.51
C ALA A 75 -37.30 5.62 21.67
N LEU A 76 -36.94 6.44 20.68
CA LEU A 76 -35.72 6.24 19.87
C LEU A 76 -34.42 6.43 20.67
N ALA A 77 -34.40 7.36 21.63
CA ALA A 77 -33.25 7.59 22.51
C ALA A 77 -32.94 6.39 23.42
N LEU A 78 -33.97 5.76 23.99
CA LEU A 78 -33.79 4.60 24.88
C LEU A 78 -33.37 3.32 24.13
N GLY A 79 -33.88 3.11 22.90
CA GLY A 79 -33.48 1.97 22.07
C GLY A 79 -32.02 2.00 21.60
N SER A 80 -31.51 3.20 21.30
CA SER A 80 -30.13 3.39 20.81
C SER A 80 -29.07 3.34 21.94
N GLY A 81 -29.38 3.88 23.13
CA GLY A 81 -28.44 3.89 24.26
C GLY A 81 -28.00 2.51 24.74
N VAL A 82 -28.91 1.53 24.81
CA VAL A 82 -28.60 0.16 25.28
C VAL A 82 -27.74 -0.61 24.26
N TRP A 83 -27.93 -0.35 22.97
CA TRP A 83 -27.11 -0.94 21.90
C TRP A 83 -25.68 -0.41 21.92
N TRP A 84 -25.50 0.88 22.21
CA TRP A 84 -24.18 1.51 22.30
C TRP A 84 -23.41 1.07 23.56
N TRP A 85 -24.08 1.00 24.72
CA TRP A 85 -23.44 0.59 25.98
C TRP A 85 -22.94 -0.86 25.99
N ARG A 86 -23.56 -1.77 25.21
CA ARG A 86 -23.07 -3.15 25.06
C ARG A 86 -21.95 -3.34 24.03
N ARG A 87 -21.54 -2.30 23.28
CA ARG A 87 -20.28 -2.30 22.51
C ARG A 87 -19.05 -1.94 23.38
N GLY A 88 -19.04 -2.41 24.62
CA GLY A 88 -17.88 -2.38 25.52
C GLY A 88 -16.79 -3.39 25.16
N ASP A 89 -16.96 -4.13 24.05
CA ASP A 89 -15.86 -4.86 23.43
C ASP A 89 -14.78 -3.85 23.00
N ARG A 90 -13.62 -3.94 23.65
CA ARG A 90 -12.43 -3.18 23.28
C ARG A 90 -12.21 -3.34 21.77
N PRO A 91 -11.93 -2.27 21.01
CA PRO A 91 -11.55 -2.42 19.61
C PRO A 91 -10.41 -3.44 19.55
N PRO A 92 -10.44 -4.42 18.62
CA PRO A 92 -9.37 -5.41 18.51
C PRO A 92 -8.06 -4.66 18.41
N ALA A 93 -7.12 -4.99 19.30
CA ALA A 93 -5.86 -4.26 19.41
C ALA A 93 -5.23 -4.18 18.02
N ALA A 94 -5.03 -2.95 17.53
CA ALA A 94 -4.54 -2.74 16.17
C ALA A 94 -3.27 -3.59 15.98
N PRO A 95 -3.16 -4.38 14.89
CA PRO A 95 -2.05 -5.29 14.71
C PRO A 95 -0.76 -4.50 14.89
N LYS A 96 0.08 -4.91 15.86
CA LYS A 96 1.30 -4.20 16.18
C LYS A 96 2.12 -4.14 14.90
N ALA A 97 2.41 -2.94 14.42
CA ALA A 97 3.21 -2.78 13.21
C ALA A 97 4.53 -3.51 13.48
N VAL A 98 4.87 -4.47 12.63
CA VAL A 98 6.17 -5.13 12.68
C VAL A 98 7.13 -4.16 12.01
N ALA A 99 8.29 -3.89 12.63
CA ALA A 99 9.35 -3.17 11.95
C ALA A 99 9.72 -3.89 10.65
N PRO A 100 10.21 -3.20 9.61
CA PRO A 100 10.83 -3.87 8.49
C PRO A 100 11.89 -4.86 9.00
N PRO A 101 12.07 -6.03 8.36
CA PRO A 101 13.25 -6.83 8.63
C PRO A 101 14.50 -5.98 8.43
N VAL A 102 15.51 -6.19 9.27
CA VAL A 102 16.80 -5.49 9.22
C VAL A 102 17.27 -5.41 7.77
N VAL A 103 17.54 -4.20 7.27
CA VAL A 103 17.91 -4.00 5.87
C VAL A 103 19.39 -4.28 5.73
N ASP A 104 19.71 -5.52 5.40
CA ASP A 104 21.07 -5.93 5.07
C ASP A 104 21.55 -5.25 3.77
N ARG A 105 22.85 -4.97 3.70
CA ARG A 105 23.51 -4.40 2.52
C ARG A 105 23.21 -5.18 1.23
N SER A 106 23.17 -6.51 1.31
CA SER A 106 22.84 -7.42 0.19
C SER A 106 21.46 -7.13 -0.43
N ARG A 107 20.48 -6.70 0.38
CA ARG A 107 19.14 -6.33 -0.11
C ARG A 107 19.19 -5.01 -0.88
N ALA A 108 19.92 -4.02 -0.38
CA ALA A 108 20.13 -2.76 -1.09
C ALA A 108 20.88 -2.98 -2.42
N GLU A 109 21.91 -3.83 -2.43
CA GLU A 109 22.66 -4.20 -3.64
C GLU A 109 21.78 -4.97 -4.66
N THR A 110 20.89 -5.84 -4.21
CA THR A 110 19.92 -6.55 -5.07
C THR A 110 18.95 -5.58 -5.75
N GLU A 111 18.42 -4.61 -5.00
CA GLU A 111 17.48 -3.61 -5.51
C GLU A 111 18.17 -2.57 -6.41
N LEU A 112 19.45 -2.26 -6.17
CA LEU A 112 20.27 -1.47 -7.09
C LEU A 112 20.50 -2.20 -8.42
N ALA A 113 20.76 -3.51 -8.39
CA ALA A 113 20.87 -4.31 -9.60
C ALA A 113 19.55 -4.37 -10.39
N ALA A 114 18.41 -4.46 -9.70
CA ALA A 114 17.08 -4.37 -10.32
C ALA A 114 16.83 -2.98 -10.93
N LEU A 115 17.22 -1.90 -10.25
CA LEU A 115 17.15 -0.53 -10.78
C LEU A 115 18.02 -0.36 -12.04
N LEU A 116 19.23 -0.92 -12.09
CA LEU A 116 20.07 -0.87 -13.28
C LEU A 116 19.42 -1.58 -14.46
N ALA A 117 18.87 -2.78 -14.26
CA ALA A 117 18.14 -3.52 -15.28
C ALA A 117 16.91 -2.75 -15.80
N LEU A 118 16.21 -2.03 -14.92
CA LEU A 118 15.09 -1.16 -15.28
C LEU A 118 15.55 0.06 -16.13
N ILE A 119 16.67 0.69 -15.77
CA ILE A 119 17.27 1.80 -16.53
C ILE A 119 17.72 1.32 -17.93
N ASP A 120 18.28 0.12 -18.04
CA ASP A 120 18.69 -0.42 -19.35
C ASP A 120 17.48 -0.91 -20.18
N SER A 121 16.37 -1.33 -19.55
CA SER A 121 15.09 -1.53 -20.24
C SER A 121 14.54 -0.21 -20.79
N LEU A 122 14.61 0.88 -20.02
CA LEU A 122 14.23 2.22 -20.48
C LEU A 122 15.08 2.67 -21.67
N ALA A 123 16.41 2.49 -21.60
CA ALA A 123 17.31 2.80 -22.71
C ALA A 123 16.89 2.05 -23.99
N LYS A 124 16.79 0.72 -23.90
CA LYS A 124 16.46 -0.15 -25.04
C LYS A 124 15.07 0.13 -25.63
N GLU A 125 14.06 0.38 -24.80
CA GLU A 125 12.73 0.71 -25.30
C GLU A 125 12.64 2.12 -25.88
N SER A 126 13.45 3.07 -25.41
CA SER A 126 13.54 4.42 -25.98
C SER A 126 14.18 4.44 -27.38
N GLU A 127 15.17 3.58 -27.65
CA GLU A 127 15.77 3.40 -28.98
C GLU A 127 14.79 2.81 -30.01
N LEU A 128 13.81 2.02 -29.53
CA LEU A 128 12.74 1.43 -30.35
C LEU A 128 11.52 2.35 -30.50
N ALA A 129 11.50 3.49 -29.81
CA ALA A 129 10.46 4.50 -29.86
C ALA A 129 10.88 5.71 -30.71
N SER A 130 9.95 6.63 -30.94
CA SER A 130 10.27 7.88 -31.64
C SER A 130 11.32 8.71 -30.86
N PRO A 131 12.25 9.44 -31.53
CA PRO A 131 13.39 10.09 -30.88
C PRO A 131 13.08 11.12 -29.77
N GLU A 132 11.83 11.57 -29.65
CA GLU A 132 11.38 12.56 -28.67
C GLU A 132 10.90 11.93 -27.34
N ALA A 133 10.78 10.60 -27.26
CA ALA A 133 10.11 9.91 -26.15
C ALA A 133 10.85 9.98 -24.80
N VAL A 134 12.19 10.06 -24.79
CA VAL A 134 13.03 10.31 -23.59
C VAL A 134 14.27 11.07 -24.03
N SER A 135 14.67 12.13 -23.32
CA SER A 135 15.91 12.83 -23.64
C SER A 135 17.15 12.03 -23.22
N PRO A 136 18.25 12.04 -24.00
CA PRO A 136 19.52 11.40 -23.59
C PRO A 136 20.03 11.91 -22.23
N GLU A 137 19.74 13.17 -21.90
CA GLU A 137 20.07 13.81 -20.62
C GLU A 137 19.32 13.17 -19.44
N ALA A 138 18.02 12.86 -19.59
CA ALA A 138 17.24 12.20 -18.53
C ALA A 138 17.78 10.79 -18.24
N LEU A 139 18.09 10.02 -19.30
CA LEU A 139 18.71 8.69 -19.15
C LEU A 139 20.11 8.76 -18.51
N ALA A 140 20.90 9.79 -18.86
CA ALA A 140 22.19 10.05 -18.21
C ALA A 140 22.03 10.40 -16.73
N ALA A 141 21.04 11.22 -16.38
CA ALA A 141 20.73 11.57 -14.99
C ALA A 141 20.31 10.35 -14.15
N HIS A 142 19.48 9.45 -14.69
CA HIS A 142 19.13 8.19 -14.03
C HIS A 142 20.35 7.30 -13.78
N ARG A 143 21.22 7.14 -14.77
CA ARG A 143 22.49 6.39 -14.65
C ARG A 143 23.45 7.04 -13.65
N GLN A 144 23.50 8.36 -13.58
CA GLN A 144 24.29 9.10 -12.58
C GLN A 144 23.71 8.91 -11.18
N GLY A 145 22.38 8.97 -11.02
CA GLY A 145 21.69 8.72 -9.75
C GLY A 145 21.97 7.31 -9.21
N HIS A 146 21.89 6.29 -10.05
CA HIS A 146 22.25 4.91 -9.69
C HIS A 146 23.72 4.79 -9.22
N ARG A 147 24.68 5.40 -9.94
CA ARG A 147 26.10 5.41 -9.50
C ARG A 147 26.30 6.13 -8.17
N ALA A 148 25.59 7.23 -7.94
CA ALA A 148 25.66 7.97 -6.68
C ALA A 148 25.13 7.12 -5.51
N LEU A 149 24.05 6.37 -5.71
CA LEU A 149 23.50 5.46 -4.68
C LEU A 149 24.44 4.30 -4.34
N ILE A 150 25.16 3.74 -5.33
CA ILE A 150 26.22 2.76 -5.06
C ILE A 150 27.32 3.39 -4.18
N ALA A 151 27.79 4.60 -4.51
CA ALA A 151 28.82 5.29 -3.72
C ALA A 151 28.34 5.66 -2.30
N GLU A 152 27.04 5.87 -2.10
CA GLU A 152 26.46 6.14 -0.78
C GLU A 152 26.45 4.92 0.17
N LEU A 153 26.63 3.68 -0.33
CA LEU A 153 26.69 2.48 0.53
C LEU A 153 27.92 2.44 1.45
N ASP A 154 29.01 3.13 1.08
CA ASP A 154 30.29 3.11 1.81
C ASP A 154 30.53 4.39 2.65
N ARG A 155 29.54 5.29 2.71
CA ARG A 155 29.65 6.55 3.46
C ARG A 155 29.73 6.30 4.97
N GLN A 156 30.58 7.08 5.64
CA GLN A 156 30.77 6.98 7.08
C GLN A 156 29.85 7.89 7.89
N VAL A 157 29.48 9.05 7.31
CA VAL A 157 28.64 10.04 7.98
C VAL A 157 27.15 9.72 7.79
N LEU A 158 26.44 9.58 8.90
CA LEU A 158 24.98 9.47 8.96
C LEU A 158 24.32 10.84 9.09
N ARG A 159 23.15 11.01 8.48
CA ARG A 159 22.35 12.24 8.54
C ARG A 159 21.21 12.09 9.54
N VAL A 160 21.19 12.93 10.56
CA VAL A 160 20.24 12.86 11.67
C VAL A 160 19.39 14.13 11.73
N ALA A 161 18.08 13.98 11.52
CA ALA A 161 17.13 15.08 11.66
C ALA A 161 16.83 15.34 13.15
N ILE A 162 16.93 16.58 13.61
CA ILE A 162 16.52 17.02 14.94
C ILE A 162 15.16 17.70 14.83
N ALA A 163 14.08 16.99 15.18
CA ALA A 163 12.72 17.53 15.19
C ALA A 163 12.17 17.65 16.61
N GLY A 164 11.06 18.37 16.77
CA GLY A 164 10.42 18.64 18.06
C GLY A 164 9.63 19.93 18.03
N ASP A 165 8.78 20.14 19.04
CA ASP A 165 7.91 21.33 19.10
C ASP A 165 8.68 22.65 19.28
N PRO A 166 8.07 23.82 19.00
CA PRO A 166 8.70 25.11 19.23
C PRO A 166 9.19 25.27 20.68
N ARG A 167 10.37 25.86 20.86
CA ARG A 167 11.02 26.08 22.17
C ARG A 167 11.44 24.83 22.95
N THR A 168 11.34 23.60 22.44
CA THR A 168 11.86 22.38 23.13
C THR A 168 13.37 22.36 23.31
N GLY A 169 14.13 23.22 22.60
CA GLY A 169 15.58 23.38 22.76
C GLY A 169 16.44 22.82 21.61
N LYS A 170 15.83 22.44 20.47
CA LYS A 170 16.49 21.92 19.26
C LYS A 170 17.80 22.65 18.91
N THR A 171 17.75 23.96 18.68
CA THR A 171 18.90 24.76 18.24
C THR A 171 20.05 24.76 19.26
N THR A 172 19.72 24.81 20.55
CA THR A 172 20.70 24.72 21.65
C THR A 172 21.36 23.34 21.65
N LEU A 173 20.57 22.28 21.56
CA LEU A 173 21.05 20.90 21.54
C LEU A 173 21.90 20.62 20.29
N LEU A 174 21.51 21.13 19.11
CA LEU A 174 22.31 21.11 17.88
C LEU A 174 23.69 21.77 18.09
N SER A 175 23.73 22.97 18.69
CA SER A 175 24.99 23.68 18.95
C SER A 175 25.92 22.92 19.92
N LEU A 176 25.34 22.21 20.90
CA LEU A 176 26.10 21.41 21.85
C LEU A 176 26.63 20.12 21.24
N LEU A 177 25.82 19.42 20.43
CA LEU A 177 26.27 18.23 19.71
C LEU A 177 27.40 18.56 18.72
N ALA A 178 27.32 19.70 18.04
CA ALA A 178 28.39 20.20 17.19
C ALA A 178 29.67 20.55 17.96
N ALA A 179 29.54 21.16 19.16
CA ALA A 179 30.68 21.55 19.98
C ALA A 179 31.30 20.41 20.80
N ALA A 180 30.58 19.32 21.04
CA ALA A 180 31.04 18.20 21.85
C ALA A 180 32.00 17.24 21.09
N GLU A 181 32.04 17.33 19.75
CA GLU A 181 32.85 16.50 18.82
C GLU A 181 32.77 14.97 19.04
N SER A 182 31.81 14.49 19.86
CA SER A 182 31.79 13.11 20.36
C SER A 182 31.43 12.08 19.27
N HIS A 183 30.77 12.53 18.21
CA HIS A 183 30.31 11.72 17.08
C HIS A 183 30.57 12.44 15.75
N PRO A 184 31.82 12.49 15.25
CA PRO A 184 32.14 13.11 13.96
C PRO A 184 31.46 12.41 12.76
N ASP A 185 31.00 11.17 12.97
CA ASP A 185 30.24 10.38 12.01
C ASP A 185 28.74 10.74 11.95
N LEU A 186 28.27 11.76 12.69
CA LEU A 186 26.88 12.21 12.67
C LEU A 186 26.77 13.67 12.19
N ALA A 187 26.08 13.88 11.07
CA ALA A 187 25.69 15.21 10.59
C ALA A 187 24.26 15.51 11.03
N PHE A 188 24.08 16.53 11.87
CA PHE A 188 22.79 16.94 12.41
C PHE A 188 22.17 18.12 11.66
N GLU A 189 20.85 18.09 11.47
CA GLU A 189 20.10 19.18 10.86
C GLU A 189 18.81 19.47 11.66
N GLU A 190 18.51 20.74 11.95
CA GLU A 190 17.27 21.10 12.64
C GLU A 190 16.07 21.10 11.68
N VAL A 191 15.03 20.36 12.04
CA VAL A 191 13.80 20.18 11.24
C VAL A 191 12.59 20.71 12.01
N SER A 192 11.77 21.52 11.33
CA SER A 192 10.49 21.98 11.88
C SER A 192 9.50 20.81 11.93
N LEU A 193 9.13 20.38 13.14
CA LEU A 193 8.11 19.34 13.35
C LEU A 193 6.77 19.74 12.73
N ALA A 194 6.36 21.00 12.86
CA ALA A 194 5.13 21.50 12.25
C ALA A 194 5.15 21.44 10.71
N ALA A 195 6.31 21.68 10.08
CA ALA A 195 6.44 21.52 8.63
C ALA A 195 6.38 20.04 8.23
N ALA A 196 7.11 19.18 8.96
CA ALA A 196 7.14 17.74 8.75
C ALA A 196 5.77 17.07 8.84
N LEU A 197 4.95 17.44 9.83
CA LEU A 197 3.60 16.89 10.02
C LEU A 197 2.59 17.35 8.96
N ASN A 198 2.83 18.49 8.31
CA ASN A 198 1.95 19.06 7.28
C ASN A 198 2.39 18.73 5.83
N GLY A 199 3.33 17.79 5.64
CA GLY A 199 3.85 17.44 4.31
C GLY A 199 4.75 18.50 3.67
N LEU A 200 5.10 19.57 4.40
CA LEU A 200 6.02 20.64 3.99
C LEU A 200 7.41 20.45 4.61
N GLY A 201 7.71 19.25 5.10
CA GLY A 201 8.98 18.88 5.70
C GLY A 201 10.10 18.66 4.68
N PRO A 202 11.31 18.31 5.16
CA PRO A 202 12.42 17.94 4.28
C PRO A 202 12.15 16.59 3.60
N ASP A 203 12.96 16.26 2.59
CA ASP A 203 12.93 14.93 1.97
C ASP A 203 13.48 13.88 2.95
N TRP A 204 12.56 13.21 3.65
CA TRP A 204 12.86 12.16 4.61
C TRP A 204 13.61 10.96 4.02
N LEU A 205 13.63 10.79 2.69
CA LEU A 205 14.41 9.74 2.04
C LEU A 205 15.92 9.89 2.29
N GLY A 206 16.40 11.12 2.54
CA GLY A 206 17.82 11.44 2.70
C GLY A 206 18.40 11.33 4.12
N TYR A 207 17.57 11.09 5.15
CA TYR A 207 18.04 10.94 6.54
C TYR A 207 18.11 9.47 6.95
N ASP A 208 18.99 9.19 7.90
CA ASP A 208 19.23 7.88 8.48
C ASP A 208 18.51 7.69 9.81
N ALA A 209 18.35 8.78 10.56
CA ALA A 209 17.72 8.74 11.87
C ALA A 209 16.97 10.04 12.23
N LEU A 210 16.06 9.92 13.18
CA LEU A 210 15.28 11.01 13.77
C LEU A 210 15.58 11.14 15.27
N LEU A 211 16.12 12.29 15.66
CA LEU A 211 16.19 12.76 17.04
C LEU A 211 14.95 13.60 17.33
N LEU A 212 13.99 13.06 18.09
CA LEU A 212 12.73 13.73 18.40
C LEU A 212 12.78 14.33 19.81
N LEU A 213 12.65 15.65 19.93
CA LEU A 213 12.67 16.38 21.20
C LEU A 213 11.26 16.73 21.67
N THR A 214 10.99 16.42 22.93
CA THR A 214 9.91 16.99 23.74
C THR A 214 10.49 17.63 25.01
N ASP A 215 9.75 18.54 25.64
CA ASP A 215 10.01 19.03 26.99
C ASP A 215 8.97 18.57 28.02
N GLY A 216 8.22 17.52 27.70
CA GLY A 216 7.22 16.87 28.55
C GLY A 216 6.60 15.67 27.84
N ASP A 217 5.28 15.67 27.66
CA ASP A 217 4.56 14.64 26.90
C ASP A 217 4.89 14.64 25.39
N ILE A 218 4.63 13.52 24.72
CA ILE A 218 4.71 13.41 23.25
C ILE A 218 3.31 13.52 22.62
N THR A 219 3.14 14.36 21.60
CA THR A 219 1.86 14.46 20.86
C THR A 219 1.62 13.23 19.98
N ALA A 220 0.35 12.87 19.76
CA ALA A 220 -0.01 11.73 18.91
C ALA A 220 0.54 11.86 17.47
N SER A 221 0.61 13.08 16.93
CA SER A 221 1.19 13.37 15.62
C SER A 221 2.70 13.16 15.61
N ALA A 222 3.42 13.59 16.66
CA ALA A 222 4.85 13.36 16.79
C ALA A 222 5.19 11.87 16.98
N LEU A 223 4.37 11.12 17.74
CA LEU A 223 4.50 9.67 17.87
C LEU A 223 4.21 8.94 16.54
N THR A 224 3.27 9.45 15.73
CA THR A 224 3.01 8.92 14.37
C THR A 224 4.19 9.18 13.44
N LEU A 225 4.76 10.39 13.43
CA LEU A 225 5.99 10.67 12.68
C LEU A 225 7.12 9.70 13.08
N LEU A 226 7.35 9.52 14.38
CA LEU A 226 8.36 8.61 14.92
C LEU A 226 8.13 7.16 14.43
N ARG A 227 6.89 6.67 14.53
CA ARG A 227 6.46 5.37 14.01
C ARG A 227 6.74 5.23 12.51
N ASP A 228 6.41 6.25 11.72
CA ASP A 228 6.58 6.20 10.27
C ASP A 228 8.06 6.23 9.86
N ARG A 229 8.94 6.87 10.64
CA ARG A 229 10.41 6.79 10.40
C ARG A 229 10.95 5.39 10.72
N LEU A 230 10.48 4.76 11.80
CA LEU A 230 10.84 3.37 12.11
C LEU A 230 10.32 2.38 11.05
N ILE A 231 9.10 2.58 10.54
CA ILE A 231 8.55 1.78 9.42
C ILE A 231 9.33 2.02 8.12
N ALA A 232 9.94 3.20 7.96
CA ALA A 232 10.87 3.48 6.87
C ALA A 232 12.27 2.83 7.08
N GLY A 233 12.55 2.22 8.23
CA GLY A 233 13.87 1.66 8.55
C GLY A 233 14.90 2.74 8.89
N GLN A 234 14.48 3.83 9.55
CA GLN A 234 15.37 4.85 10.09
C GLN A 234 15.58 4.62 11.60
N GLY A 235 16.77 4.96 12.09
CA GLY A 235 17.06 4.98 13.52
C GLY A 235 16.27 6.08 14.23
N ALA A 236 16.10 5.97 15.54
CA ALA A 236 15.43 7.01 16.31
C ALA A 236 15.92 7.09 17.75
N VAL A 237 15.83 8.28 18.32
CA VAL A 237 16.03 8.54 19.75
C VAL A 237 14.98 9.57 20.19
N LEU A 238 14.31 9.32 21.31
CA LEU A 238 13.35 10.26 21.93
C LEU A 238 14.05 10.99 23.08
N VAL A 239 14.05 12.32 23.03
CA VAL A 239 14.72 13.18 23.99
C VAL A 239 13.69 13.96 24.80
N PHE A 240 13.66 13.72 26.11
CA PHE A 240 13.00 14.59 27.08
C PHE A 240 14.01 15.66 27.53
N ASN A 241 13.98 16.82 26.88
CA ASN A 241 14.86 17.93 27.22
C ASN A 241 14.25 18.83 28.29
N LYS A 242 15.09 19.61 28.98
CA LYS A 242 14.73 20.47 30.11
C LYS A 242 14.27 19.70 31.35
N GLN A 243 14.85 18.52 31.61
CA GLN A 243 14.55 17.74 32.82
C GLN A 243 14.73 18.55 34.11
N ASP A 244 15.62 19.55 34.11
CA ASP A 244 15.89 20.49 35.20
C ASP A 244 14.71 21.44 35.54
N HIS A 245 13.68 21.48 34.69
CA HIS A 245 12.43 22.18 34.99
C HIS A 245 11.52 21.42 35.95
N TYR A 246 11.79 20.13 36.19
CA TYR A 246 10.95 19.18 36.93
C TYR A 246 11.70 18.66 38.15
N ASP A 247 10.97 18.28 39.21
CA ASP A 247 11.57 17.56 40.32
C ASP A 247 11.80 16.07 39.99
N ALA A 248 12.51 15.36 40.86
CA ALA A 248 12.88 13.97 40.60
C ALA A 248 11.66 13.00 40.54
N ALA A 249 10.51 13.36 41.10
CA ALA A 249 9.30 12.55 41.03
C ALA A 249 8.57 12.79 39.69
N ASP A 250 8.40 14.05 39.30
CA ASP A 250 7.80 14.42 38.01
C ASP A 250 8.63 13.91 36.82
N GLN A 251 9.97 13.99 36.90
CA GLN A 251 10.87 13.40 35.89
C GLN A 251 10.61 11.90 35.69
N GLN A 252 10.43 11.14 36.77
CA GLN A 252 10.16 9.69 36.71
C GLN A 252 8.78 9.39 36.11
N ILE A 253 7.76 10.22 36.42
CA ILE A 253 6.42 10.10 35.84
C ILE A 253 6.47 10.31 34.33
N ILE A 254 7.09 11.41 33.88
CA ILE A 254 7.21 11.74 32.45
C ILE A 254 8.01 10.67 31.71
N LEU A 255 9.16 10.25 32.22
CA LEU A 255 9.96 9.19 31.61
C LEU A 255 9.18 7.87 31.51
N THR A 256 8.42 7.50 32.55
CA THR A 256 7.57 6.30 32.53
C THR A 256 6.48 6.40 31.46
N GLN A 257 5.85 7.56 31.29
CA GLN A 257 4.85 7.81 30.26
C GLN A 257 5.45 7.74 28.85
N LEU A 258 6.59 8.39 28.61
CA LEU A 258 7.28 8.35 27.31
C LEU A 258 7.72 6.93 26.94
N LEU A 259 8.27 6.17 27.90
CA LEU A 259 8.60 4.75 27.70
C LEU A 259 7.36 3.90 27.37
N GLN A 260 6.22 4.15 28.01
CA GLN A 260 4.96 3.46 27.68
C GLN A 260 4.46 3.79 26.26
N GLN A 261 4.53 5.05 25.83
CA GLN A 261 4.14 5.45 24.47
C GLN A 261 5.08 4.80 23.44
N VAL A 262 6.39 4.84 23.68
CA VAL A 262 7.41 4.23 22.82
C VAL A 262 7.27 2.71 22.74
N ALA A 263 6.86 2.02 23.81
CA ALA A 263 6.66 0.57 23.78
C ALA A 263 5.57 0.10 22.79
N THR A 264 4.71 1.01 22.31
CA THR A 264 3.71 0.74 21.27
C THR A 264 4.31 0.68 19.85
N LEU A 265 5.52 1.21 19.66
CA LEU A 265 6.19 1.34 18.36
C LEU A 265 6.67 -0.01 17.79
N PRO A 266 6.92 -0.08 16.48
CA PRO A 266 7.40 -1.29 15.79
C PRO A 266 8.80 -1.75 16.21
N ALA A 267 9.65 -0.84 16.68
CA ALA A 267 11.02 -1.09 17.10
C ALA A 267 11.30 -0.39 18.44
N ALA A 268 12.35 -0.81 19.14
CA ALA A 268 12.82 -0.14 20.34
C ALA A 268 13.38 1.25 20.00
N VAL A 269 13.01 2.26 20.78
CA VAL A 269 13.59 3.61 20.71
C VAL A 269 14.11 3.96 22.09
N PRO A 270 15.39 4.32 22.27
CA PRO A 270 15.87 4.82 23.55
C PRO A 270 15.19 6.15 23.88
N VAL A 271 14.80 6.29 25.16
CA VAL A 271 14.25 7.52 25.74
C VAL A 271 15.29 8.07 26.70
N VAL A 272 15.79 9.28 26.44
CA VAL A 272 16.84 9.92 27.24
C VAL A 272 16.37 11.25 27.80
N ALA A 273 16.70 11.53 29.06
CA ALA A 273 16.46 12.82 29.68
C ALA A 273 17.70 13.71 29.51
N THR A 274 17.50 14.99 29.20
CA THR A 274 18.59 15.95 29.00
C THR A 274 18.25 17.33 29.56
N ALA A 275 19.29 18.11 29.86
CA ALA A 275 19.18 19.53 30.13
C ALA A 275 20.22 20.27 29.27
N ALA A 276 19.84 20.63 28.04
CA ALA A 276 20.72 21.33 27.10
C ALA A 276 21.14 22.73 27.61
N ALA A 277 20.25 23.47 28.26
CA ALA A 277 20.57 24.73 28.91
C ALA A 277 19.95 24.75 30.33
N PRO A 278 20.64 24.16 31.33
CA PRO A 278 20.13 24.07 32.69
C PRO A 278 19.86 25.45 33.29
N ARG A 279 18.80 25.58 34.08
CA ARG A 279 18.51 26.81 34.82
C ARG A 279 19.60 27.09 35.88
N PRO A 280 19.93 28.38 36.14
CA PRO A 280 20.77 28.75 37.29
C PRO A 280 20.15 28.30 38.60
N ILE A 281 20.94 27.62 39.44
CA ILE A 281 20.53 27.15 40.76
C ILE A 281 21.17 28.00 41.86
N LYS A 282 20.48 28.11 43.01
CA LYS A 282 21.02 28.77 44.20
C LYS A 282 21.92 27.79 44.96
N VAL A 283 23.22 28.06 44.98
CA VAL A 283 24.21 27.30 45.74
C VAL A 283 24.53 28.05 47.02
N ARG A 284 24.50 27.35 48.16
CA ARG A 284 24.90 27.89 49.46
C ARG A 284 26.27 27.34 49.83
N ARG A 285 27.28 28.21 49.82
CA ARG A 285 28.64 27.85 50.20
C ARG A 285 28.87 28.23 51.66
N HIS A 286 29.08 27.22 52.50
CA HIS A 286 29.47 27.41 53.89
C HIS A 286 30.99 27.68 53.92
N GLN A 287 31.38 28.79 54.55
CA GLN A 287 32.77 29.17 54.73
C GLN A 287 33.35 28.57 56.02
N ALA A 288 34.68 28.59 56.15
CA ALA A 288 35.38 28.04 57.31
C ALA A 288 35.10 28.79 58.63
N ASP A 289 34.57 30.02 58.56
CA ASP A 289 34.11 30.82 59.69
C ASP A 289 32.65 30.55 60.09
N GLY A 290 31.96 29.65 59.39
CA GLY A 290 30.55 29.33 59.59
C GLY A 290 29.56 30.26 58.87
N SER A 291 30.03 31.28 58.16
CA SER A 291 29.18 32.14 57.33
C SER A 291 28.67 31.39 56.09
N VAL A 292 27.53 31.83 55.55
CA VAL A 292 26.89 31.23 54.37
C VAL A 292 26.73 32.29 53.28
N THR A 293 27.34 32.07 52.13
CA THR A 293 27.10 32.87 50.92
C THR A 293 26.17 32.13 49.96
N GLU A 294 25.10 32.80 49.52
CA GLU A 294 24.18 32.28 48.50
C GLU A 294 24.54 32.90 47.15
N THR A 295 24.94 32.06 46.19
CA THR A 295 25.32 32.45 44.82
C THR A 295 24.46 31.72 43.80
N LEU A 296 24.23 32.35 42.65
CA LEU A 296 23.65 31.65 41.48
C LEU A 296 24.79 31.01 40.69
N GLU A 297 24.75 29.69 40.53
CA GLU A 297 25.65 28.92 39.68
C GLU A 297 24.82 28.21 38.61
N THR A 298 25.27 28.20 37.36
CA THR A 298 24.60 27.50 36.25
C THR A 298 25.25 26.13 36.06
N PRO A 299 24.53 25.01 36.20
CA PRO A 299 25.08 23.68 35.93
C PRO A 299 25.54 23.52 34.48
N ALA A 300 26.53 22.65 34.26
CA ALA A 300 26.93 22.25 32.90
C ALA A 300 25.80 21.47 32.20
N ALA A 301 25.73 21.56 30.87
CA ALA A 301 24.70 20.90 30.08
C ALA A 301 24.73 19.36 30.27
N ALA A 302 23.57 18.80 30.62
CA ALA A 302 23.42 17.37 30.84
C ALA A 302 22.96 16.70 29.53
N ILE A 303 23.92 16.28 28.71
CA ILE A 303 23.69 15.59 27.43
C ILE A 303 24.47 14.27 27.27
N ALA A 304 25.17 13.80 28.32
CA ALA A 304 26.00 12.60 28.27
C ALA A 304 25.21 11.34 27.88
N ASP A 305 24.04 11.14 28.48
CA ASP A 305 23.17 9.99 28.21
C ASP A 305 22.64 9.98 26.78
N LEU A 306 22.38 11.17 26.21
CA LEU A 306 22.06 11.31 24.79
C LEU A 306 23.26 10.93 23.91
N THR A 307 24.46 11.40 24.23
CA THR A 307 25.67 11.02 23.49
C THR A 307 25.89 9.50 23.50
N ALA A 308 25.65 8.83 24.64
CA ALA A 308 25.69 7.37 24.74
C ALA A 308 24.60 6.70 23.86
N ALA A 309 23.34 7.13 23.98
CA ALA A 309 22.23 6.56 23.21
C ALA A 309 22.37 6.76 21.68
N LEU A 310 22.96 7.87 21.22
CA LEU A 310 23.32 8.07 19.81
C LEU A 310 24.38 7.05 19.37
N GLY A 311 25.36 6.76 20.24
CA GLY A 311 26.37 5.73 20.00
C GLY A 311 25.76 4.34 19.83
N GLU A 312 24.91 3.93 20.77
CA GLU A 312 24.30 2.59 20.80
C GLU A 312 23.22 2.39 19.74
N ALA A 313 22.31 3.34 19.52
CA ALA A 313 21.12 3.16 18.69
C ALA A 313 21.25 3.69 17.25
N ILE A 314 22.30 4.46 16.93
CA ILE A 314 22.50 5.03 15.59
C ILE A 314 23.90 4.67 15.05
N VAL A 315 24.96 4.93 15.81
CA VAL A 315 26.34 4.75 15.31
C VAL A 315 26.71 3.27 15.18
N ALA A 316 26.31 2.42 16.13
CA ALA A 316 26.52 0.97 16.04
C ALA A 316 25.75 0.34 14.86
N GLU A 317 24.55 0.82 14.57
CA GLU A 317 23.66 0.35 13.49
C GLU A 317 23.97 0.98 12.12
N ARG A 318 25.07 1.75 11.99
CA ARG A 318 25.45 2.49 10.76
C ARG A 318 25.30 1.67 9.47
N PRO A 319 25.80 0.43 9.34
CA PRO A 319 25.70 -0.30 8.08
C PRO A 319 24.26 -0.59 7.66
N ALA A 320 23.39 -0.93 8.62
CA ALA A 320 21.97 -1.19 8.38
C ALA A 320 21.20 0.10 8.05
N LEU A 321 21.49 1.20 8.74
CA LEU A 321 20.88 2.51 8.45
C LEU A 321 21.29 3.05 7.07
N VAL A 322 22.56 2.91 6.69
CA VAL A 322 23.04 3.28 5.34
C VAL A 322 22.33 2.44 4.28
N ALA A 323 22.26 1.12 4.45
CA ALA A 323 21.58 0.22 3.52
C ALA A 323 20.08 0.52 3.41
N ALA A 324 19.40 0.81 4.53
CA ALA A 324 17.99 1.22 4.52
C ALA A 324 17.76 2.53 3.76
N THR A 325 18.62 3.54 3.96
CA THR A 325 18.56 4.81 3.23
C THR A 325 18.80 4.63 1.75
N VAL A 326 19.83 3.86 1.35
CA VAL A 326 20.08 3.55 -0.07
C VAL A 326 18.91 2.77 -0.67
N LEU A 327 18.32 1.80 0.04
CA LEU A 327 17.15 1.06 -0.42
C LEU A 327 15.95 1.98 -0.69
N ARG A 328 15.58 2.85 0.27
CA ARG A 328 14.47 3.82 0.08
C ARG A 328 14.69 4.73 -1.12
N ARG A 329 15.92 5.25 -1.29
CA ARG A 329 16.26 6.14 -2.41
C ARG A 329 16.33 5.40 -3.75
N THR A 330 16.75 4.13 -3.75
CA THR A 330 16.73 3.23 -4.91
C THR A 330 15.30 2.98 -5.37
N GLN A 331 14.37 2.68 -4.45
CA GLN A 331 12.94 2.52 -4.75
C GLN A 331 12.32 3.82 -5.29
N ALA A 332 12.62 4.96 -4.68
CA ALA A 332 12.14 6.27 -5.14
C ALA A 332 12.69 6.65 -6.53
N LEU A 333 13.93 6.30 -6.86
CA LEU A 333 14.49 6.47 -8.20
C LEU A 333 13.87 5.47 -9.19
N GLY A 334 13.67 4.22 -8.77
CA GLY A 334 12.98 3.18 -9.56
C GLY A 334 11.57 3.58 -9.97
N GLN A 335 10.79 4.19 -9.09
CA GLN A 335 9.47 4.74 -9.44
C GLN A 335 9.54 5.83 -10.52
N ARG A 336 10.57 6.68 -10.51
CA ARG A 336 10.77 7.71 -11.55
C ARG A 336 11.15 7.07 -12.90
N VAL A 337 12.11 6.15 -12.90
CA VAL A 337 12.51 5.39 -14.10
C VAL A 337 11.34 4.58 -14.66
N GLN A 338 10.54 3.94 -13.80
CA GLN A 338 9.33 3.20 -14.20
C GLN A 338 8.24 4.13 -14.77
N THR A 339 8.13 5.37 -14.28
CA THR A 339 7.22 6.37 -14.84
C THR A 339 7.64 6.77 -16.25
N ASP A 340 8.93 7.01 -16.48
CA ASP A 340 9.46 7.31 -17.82
C ASP A 340 9.31 6.11 -18.78
N LEU A 341 9.54 4.88 -18.29
CA LEU A 341 9.33 3.65 -19.05
C LEU A 341 7.86 3.43 -19.39
N ASN A 342 6.95 3.71 -18.46
CA ASN A 342 5.51 3.69 -18.70
C ASN A 342 5.11 4.70 -19.78
N ARG A 343 5.72 5.90 -19.81
CA ARG A 343 5.49 6.89 -20.88
C ARG A 343 5.88 6.33 -22.26
N VAL A 344 7.10 5.79 -22.40
CA VAL A 344 7.58 5.17 -23.64
C VAL A 344 6.67 4.02 -24.09
N ARG A 345 6.22 3.18 -23.15
CA ARG A 345 5.29 2.08 -23.44
C ARG A 345 3.91 2.57 -23.82
N ARG A 346 3.41 3.66 -23.21
CA ARG A 346 2.13 4.28 -23.54
C ARG A 346 2.12 4.85 -24.96
N ASP A 347 3.19 5.56 -25.33
CA ASP A 347 3.36 6.11 -26.68
C ASP A 347 3.38 5.02 -27.75
N ARG A 348 3.91 3.83 -27.42
CA ARG A 348 3.89 2.63 -28.28
C ARG A 348 2.55 1.85 -28.22
N ALA A 349 1.83 1.94 -27.11
CA ALA A 349 0.52 1.30 -26.92
C ALA A 349 -0.59 2.01 -27.70
N LEU A 350 -0.58 3.34 -27.76
CA LEU A 350 -1.64 4.12 -28.40
C LEU A 350 -1.86 3.74 -29.88
N PRO A 351 -0.83 3.62 -30.75
CA PRO A 351 -1.01 3.15 -32.13
C PRO A 351 -1.58 1.73 -32.24
N LEU A 352 -1.23 0.82 -31.32
CA LEU A 352 -1.75 -0.55 -31.29
C LEU A 352 -3.23 -0.58 -30.90
N ILE A 353 -3.62 0.22 -29.91
CA ILE A 353 -5.02 0.43 -29.54
C ILE A 353 -5.77 1.05 -30.72
N ASP A 354 -5.19 2.08 -31.37
CA ASP A 354 -5.80 2.77 -32.50
C ASP A 354 -6.04 1.84 -33.70
N GLN A 355 -5.11 0.93 -34.00
CA GLN A 355 -5.29 -0.08 -35.04
C GLN A 355 -6.41 -1.07 -34.70
N LEU A 356 -6.38 -1.64 -33.48
CA LEU A 356 -7.34 -2.67 -33.07
C LEU A 356 -8.76 -2.11 -32.87
N GLN A 357 -8.92 -0.82 -32.53
CA GLN A 357 -10.23 -0.16 -32.50
C GLN A 357 -10.91 -0.18 -33.88
N TRP A 358 -10.17 0.06 -34.96
CA TRP A 358 -10.73 0.13 -36.31
C TRP A 358 -10.97 -1.27 -36.89
N VAL A 359 -10.15 -2.26 -36.50
CA VAL A 359 -10.42 -3.68 -36.81
C VAL A 359 -11.71 -4.14 -36.13
N ALA A 360 -11.94 -3.81 -34.84
CA ALA A 360 -13.20 -4.10 -34.15
C ALA A 360 -14.39 -3.41 -34.81
N GLY A 361 -14.26 -2.12 -35.16
CA GLY A 361 -15.32 -1.38 -35.82
C GLY A 361 -15.66 -1.91 -37.22
N ALA A 362 -14.65 -2.30 -38.00
CA ALA A 362 -14.85 -2.90 -39.32
C ALA A 362 -15.50 -4.29 -39.23
N ALA A 363 -15.11 -5.12 -38.26
CA ALA A 363 -15.72 -6.43 -38.02
C ALA A 363 -17.21 -6.33 -37.68
N ALA A 364 -17.56 -5.46 -36.72
CA ALA A 364 -18.95 -5.21 -36.31
C ALA A 364 -19.79 -4.54 -37.41
N PHE A 365 -19.19 -3.72 -38.28
CA PHE A 365 -19.86 -3.16 -39.46
C PHE A 365 -20.15 -4.24 -40.52
N ALA A 366 -19.20 -5.14 -40.77
CA ALA A 366 -19.26 -6.12 -41.85
C ALA A 366 -20.20 -7.30 -41.58
N ASN A 367 -20.47 -7.63 -40.30
CA ASN A 367 -21.26 -8.80 -39.94
C ASN A 367 -22.27 -8.51 -38.80
N PRO A 368 -23.48 -8.05 -39.11
CA PRO A 368 -24.52 -7.77 -38.10
C PRO A 368 -25.14 -9.03 -37.46
N VAL A 369 -24.56 -10.23 -37.62
CA VAL A 369 -25.04 -11.49 -37.04
C VAL A 369 -24.41 -11.71 -35.64
N PRO A 370 -25.19 -11.72 -34.54
CA PRO A 370 -24.67 -11.64 -33.17
C PRO A 370 -23.68 -12.74 -32.74
N THR A 371 -23.75 -13.94 -33.31
CA THR A 371 -22.97 -15.11 -32.87
C THR A 371 -21.54 -15.12 -33.41
N LEU A 372 -21.29 -14.58 -34.60
CA LEU A 372 -19.95 -14.50 -35.18
C LEU A 372 -19.17 -13.29 -34.66
N ASP A 373 -19.88 -12.18 -34.40
CA ASP A 373 -19.34 -10.95 -33.82
C ASP A 373 -18.71 -11.18 -32.43
N LEU A 374 -19.28 -12.09 -31.62
CA LEU A 374 -18.72 -12.44 -30.31
C LEU A 374 -17.32 -13.09 -30.41
N LEU A 375 -17.12 -14.02 -31.36
CA LEU A 375 -15.82 -14.69 -31.54
C LEU A 375 -14.77 -13.72 -32.09
N ALA A 376 -15.14 -12.86 -33.04
CA ALA A 376 -14.27 -11.80 -33.53
C ALA A 376 -13.89 -10.82 -32.40
N THR A 377 -14.86 -10.40 -31.59
CA THR A 377 -14.65 -9.53 -30.43
C THR A 377 -13.72 -10.16 -29.39
N VAL A 378 -13.89 -11.46 -29.08
CA VAL A 378 -12.98 -12.19 -28.16
C VAL A 378 -11.57 -12.31 -28.74
N ALA A 379 -11.42 -12.57 -30.05
CA ALA A 379 -10.12 -12.65 -30.69
C ALA A 379 -9.40 -11.28 -30.71
N ILE A 380 -10.09 -10.21 -31.07
CA ILE A 380 -9.53 -8.85 -31.13
C ILE A 380 -9.15 -8.35 -29.74
N ASN A 381 -10.02 -8.52 -28.75
CA ASN A 381 -9.70 -8.17 -27.36
C ASN A 381 -8.59 -9.07 -26.79
N GLY A 382 -8.54 -10.36 -27.13
CA GLY A 382 -7.45 -11.26 -26.78
C GLY A 382 -6.10 -10.81 -27.34
N GLN A 383 -6.08 -10.39 -28.61
CA GLN A 383 -4.88 -9.82 -29.25
C GLN A 383 -4.46 -8.49 -28.61
N LEU A 384 -5.42 -7.63 -28.25
CA LEU A 384 -5.16 -6.39 -27.53
C LEU A 384 -4.51 -6.64 -26.16
N ILE A 385 -5.07 -7.58 -25.39
CA ILE A 385 -4.56 -7.99 -24.08
C ILE A 385 -3.16 -8.60 -24.20
N MET A 386 -2.93 -9.46 -25.20
CA MET A 386 -1.64 -10.09 -25.46
C MET A 386 -0.57 -9.06 -25.87
N ASN A 387 -0.90 -8.15 -26.79
CA ASN A 387 0.01 -7.12 -27.28
C ASN A 387 0.39 -6.14 -26.16
N LEU A 388 -0.61 -5.64 -25.40
CA LEU A 388 -0.38 -4.72 -24.30
C LEU A 388 0.33 -5.41 -23.12
N GLY A 389 -0.09 -6.62 -22.74
CA GLY A 389 0.57 -7.41 -21.71
C GLY A 389 2.06 -7.58 -22.01
N LYS A 390 2.39 -8.08 -23.21
CA LYS A 390 3.78 -8.22 -23.68
C LYS A 390 4.55 -6.90 -23.68
N LEU A 391 3.92 -5.80 -24.10
CA LEU A 391 4.54 -4.46 -24.11
C LEU A 391 4.88 -3.95 -22.70
N TYR A 392 4.06 -4.29 -21.69
CA TYR A 392 4.32 -3.93 -20.29
C TYR A 392 5.14 -4.98 -19.51
N GLY A 393 5.52 -6.11 -20.15
CA GLY A 393 6.33 -7.17 -19.53
C GLY A 393 5.53 -8.29 -18.86
N PHE A 394 4.20 -8.32 -19.03
CA PHE A 394 3.35 -9.41 -18.57
C PHE A 394 3.36 -10.57 -19.58
N ASN A 395 3.93 -11.70 -19.17
CA ASN A 395 3.92 -12.95 -19.94
C ASN A 395 2.57 -13.67 -19.79
N LEU A 396 1.58 -13.22 -20.55
CA LEU A 396 0.25 -13.84 -20.55
C LEU A 396 0.25 -15.08 -21.44
N ASN A 397 -0.36 -16.16 -20.98
CA ASN A 397 -0.67 -17.29 -21.85
C ASN A 397 -1.99 -17.06 -22.61
N LEU A 398 -2.23 -17.89 -23.63
CA LEU A 398 -3.39 -17.72 -24.52
C LEU A 398 -4.73 -17.90 -23.79
N ASP A 399 -4.80 -18.74 -22.76
CA ASP A 399 -6.04 -19.06 -22.07
C ASP A 399 -6.38 -18.03 -20.98
N GLU A 400 -5.37 -17.45 -20.34
CA GLU A 400 -5.49 -16.22 -19.55
C GLU A 400 -6.03 -15.07 -20.41
N ALA A 401 -5.44 -14.84 -21.59
CA ALA A 401 -5.87 -13.79 -22.51
C ALA A 401 -7.30 -14.01 -23.06
N LYS A 402 -7.72 -15.26 -23.31
CA LYS A 402 -9.12 -15.60 -23.65
C LYS A 402 -10.07 -15.32 -22.48
N THR A 403 -9.72 -15.74 -21.27
CA THR A 403 -10.54 -15.55 -20.05
C THR A 403 -10.73 -14.06 -19.76
N ALA A 404 -9.65 -13.30 -19.88
CA ALA A 404 -9.62 -11.85 -19.82
C ALA A 404 -10.51 -11.21 -20.88
N ALA A 405 -10.36 -11.62 -22.15
CA ALA A 405 -11.15 -11.10 -23.27
C ALA A 405 -12.65 -11.38 -23.08
N GLY A 406 -13.02 -12.56 -22.56
CA GLY A 406 -14.41 -12.88 -22.21
C GLY A 406 -14.97 -12.00 -21.10
N THR A 407 -14.17 -11.72 -20.07
CA THR A 407 -14.57 -10.85 -18.94
C THR A 407 -14.71 -9.40 -19.41
N LEU A 408 -13.72 -8.88 -20.14
CA LEU A 408 -13.75 -7.54 -20.73
C LEU A 408 -14.89 -7.38 -21.74
N ALA A 409 -15.15 -8.37 -22.59
CA ALA A 409 -16.29 -8.36 -23.50
C ALA A 409 -17.62 -8.32 -22.71
N SER A 410 -17.78 -9.15 -21.67
CA SER A 410 -18.99 -9.13 -20.83
C SER A 410 -19.22 -7.78 -20.13
N LEU A 411 -18.16 -7.18 -19.59
CA LEU A 411 -18.20 -5.86 -18.96
C LEU A 411 -18.51 -4.76 -19.98
N THR A 412 -17.87 -4.82 -21.14
CA THR A 412 -18.07 -3.91 -22.28
C THR A 412 -19.51 -3.96 -22.78
N VAL A 413 -20.09 -5.15 -22.92
CA VAL A 413 -21.51 -5.37 -23.27
C VAL A 413 -22.43 -4.75 -22.20
N LYS A 414 -22.18 -5.04 -20.91
CA LYS A 414 -22.98 -4.51 -19.79
C LYS A 414 -22.95 -2.99 -19.67
N LEU A 415 -21.80 -2.36 -19.96
CA LEU A 415 -21.60 -0.90 -19.86
C LEU A 415 -21.97 -0.17 -21.16
N GLY A 416 -21.85 -0.82 -22.31
CA GLY A 416 -22.04 -0.22 -23.63
C GLY A 416 -23.48 -0.26 -24.18
N LEU A 417 -24.25 -1.33 -23.91
CA LEU A 417 -25.59 -1.49 -24.50
C LEU A 417 -26.59 -0.40 -24.09
N VAL A 418 -26.44 0.17 -22.89
CA VAL A 418 -27.47 0.99 -22.25
C VAL A 418 -27.42 2.47 -22.68
N GLU A 419 -26.25 3.00 -23.06
CA GLU A 419 -26.08 4.46 -23.23
C GLU A 419 -25.67 4.92 -24.65
N LEU A 420 -24.90 4.14 -25.41
CA LEU A 420 -24.41 4.55 -26.74
C LEU A 420 -25.49 4.49 -27.83
N SER A 421 -26.49 3.62 -27.63
CA SER A 421 -27.58 3.34 -28.57
C SER A 421 -28.54 4.51 -28.85
N THR A 422 -28.53 5.57 -28.03
CA THR A 422 -29.34 6.79 -28.26
C THR A 422 -28.54 7.94 -28.87
N GLN A 423 -27.29 8.14 -28.46
CA GLN A 423 -26.49 9.29 -28.89
C GLN A 423 -25.89 9.10 -30.29
N VAL A 424 -25.28 7.94 -30.57
CA VAL A 424 -24.71 7.65 -31.90
C VAL A 424 -25.81 7.55 -32.95
N LEU A 425 -26.95 6.95 -32.58
CA LEU A 425 -28.15 6.88 -33.41
C LEU A 425 -28.64 8.28 -33.82
N THR A 426 -28.68 9.23 -32.89
CA THR A 426 -29.10 10.62 -33.16
C THR A 426 -28.13 11.38 -34.07
N ALA A 427 -26.83 11.07 -34.02
CA ALA A 427 -25.84 11.66 -34.93
C ALA A 427 -25.97 11.08 -36.34
N VAL A 428 -26.12 9.76 -36.47
CA VAL A 428 -26.26 9.05 -37.74
C VAL A 428 -27.61 9.37 -38.42
N LEU A 429 -28.71 9.47 -37.65
CA LEU A 429 -30.03 9.87 -38.15
C LEU A 429 -30.09 11.30 -38.73
N LYS A 430 -29.13 12.17 -38.37
CA LYS A 430 -29.00 13.53 -38.93
C LYS A 430 -28.16 13.58 -40.21
N GLY A 431 -27.47 12.49 -40.55
CA GLY A 431 -26.80 12.33 -41.84
C GLY A 431 -27.74 11.65 -42.84
N HIS A 432 -27.83 12.16 -44.07
CA HIS A 432 -28.66 11.57 -45.14
C HIS A 432 -28.05 10.29 -45.73
N PHE A 433 -27.92 9.23 -44.94
CA PHE A 433 -27.50 7.90 -45.38
C PHE A 433 -28.62 6.87 -45.17
N ALA A 434 -28.82 6.01 -46.16
CA ALA A 434 -29.94 5.08 -46.22
C ALA A 434 -30.01 4.14 -45.00
N THR A 435 -31.22 3.79 -44.58
CA THR A 435 -31.58 3.18 -43.29
C THR A 435 -30.92 1.83 -42.97
N TYR A 436 -30.27 1.17 -43.94
CA TYR A 436 -29.48 -0.04 -43.71
C TYR A 436 -28.02 0.26 -43.32
N VAL A 437 -27.40 1.26 -43.97
CA VAL A 437 -26.03 1.70 -43.68
C VAL A 437 -25.93 2.23 -42.24
N ALA A 438 -26.98 2.91 -41.76
CA ALA A 438 -27.04 3.49 -40.43
C ALA A 438 -26.82 2.48 -39.27
N GLY A 439 -27.35 1.25 -39.39
CA GLY A 439 -27.26 0.23 -38.32
C GLY A 439 -25.83 -0.25 -38.09
N GLY A 440 -25.19 -0.76 -39.15
CA GLY A 440 -23.80 -1.24 -39.11
C GLY A 440 -22.81 -0.13 -38.73
N LEU A 441 -23.06 1.12 -39.13
CA LEU A 441 -22.23 2.27 -38.76
C LEU A 441 -22.26 2.53 -37.24
N VAL A 442 -23.46 2.50 -36.64
CA VAL A 442 -23.64 2.68 -35.19
C VAL A 442 -22.95 1.55 -34.43
N GLN A 443 -23.08 0.30 -34.90
CA GLN A 443 -22.43 -0.87 -34.30
C GLN A 443 -20.90 -0.78 -34.41
N GLY A 444 -20.37 -0.48 -35.60
CA GLY A 444 -18.93 -0.34 -35.84
C GLY A 444 -18.28 0.78 -35.03
N LEU A 445 -18.89 1.97 -34.98
CA LEU A 445 -18.39 3.07 -34.16
C LEU A 445 -18.44 2.75 -32.66
N SER A 446 -19.48 2.04 -32.21
CA SER A 446 -19.61 1.62 -30.81
C SER A 446 -18.55 0.57 -30.45
N ALA A 447 -18.34 -0.43 -31.29
CA ALA A 447 -17.30 -1.45 -31.11
C ALA A 447 -15.90 -0.81 -31.06
N ALA A 448 -15.59 0.09 -32.00
CA ALA A 448 -14.34 0.84 -32.02
C ALA A 448 -14.11 1.66 -30.73
N TYR A 449 -15.09 2.46 -30.32
CA TYR A 449 -15.01 3.23 -29.08
C TYR A 449 -14.76 2.34 -27.86
N LEU A 450 -15.53 1.25 -27.73
CA LEU A 450 -15.43 0.35 -26.59
C LEU A 450 -14.10 -0.42 -26.55
N THR A 451 -13.58 -0.86 -27.70
CA THR A 451 -12.24 -1.47 -27.81
C THR A 451 -11.14 -0.47 -27.43
N ARG A 452 -11.26 0.81 -27.85
CA ARG A 452 -10.34 1.88 -27.42
C ARG A 452 -10.34 2.04 -25.90
N MET A 453 -11.52 2.09 -25.29
CA MET A 453 -11.68 2.25 -23.84
C MET A 453 -11.15 1.04 -23.05
N ALA A 454 -11.34 -0.18 -23.55
CA ALA A 454 -10.73 -1.38 -22.99
C ALA A 454 -9.19 -1.32 -23.04
N GLY A 455 -8.63 -0.92 -24.18
CA GLY A 455 -7.17 -0.77 -24.36
C GLY A 455 -6.55 0.27 -23.41
N LEU A 456 -7.18 1.44 -23.27
CA LEU A 456 -6.71 2.47 -22.32
C LEU A 456 -6.80 2.00 -20.86
N SER A 457 -7.86 1.29 -20.50
CA SER A 457 -8.04 0.77 -19.14
C SER A 457 -7.05 -0.35 -18.79
N LEU A 458 -6.64 -1.14 -19.78
CA LEU A 458 -5.55 -2.12 -19.65
C LEU A 458 -4.19 -1.42 -19.46
N VAL A 459 -3.90 -0.36 -20.23
CA VAL A 459 -2.71 0.48 -20.05
C VAL A 459 -2.65 1.04 -18.62
N ASP A 460 -3.71 1.70 -18.14
CA ASP A 460 -3.76 2.29 -16.79
C ASP A 460 -3.58 1.23 -15.68
N TYR A 461 -4.06 0.00 -15.91
CA TYR A 461 -3.84 -1.11 -14.99
C TYR A 461 -2.39 -1.59 -15.00
N PHE A 462 -1.81 -1.85 -16.17
CA PHE A 462 -0.45 -2.37 -16.31
C PHE A 462 0.60 -1.37 -15.82
N GLU A 463 0.41 -0.07 -16.07
CA GLU A 463 1.29 0.99 -15.54
C GLU A 463 1.32 0.99 -14.01
N GLN A 464 0.16 0.83 -13.36
CA GLN A 464 0.05 0.87 -11.90
C GLN A 464 0.55 -0.43 -11.25
N ALA A 465 0.35 -1.59 -11.88
CA ALA A 465 0.97 -2.84 -11.45
C ALA A 465 2.51 -2.78 -11.57
N ALA A 466 3.04 -2.19 -12.65
CA ALA A 466 4.49 -1.97 -12.79
C ALA A 466 5.03 -1.00 -11.71
N LEU A 467 4.33 0.10 -11.42
CA LEU A 467 4.71 1.04 -10.35
C LEU A 467 4.63 0.44 -8.93
N ALA A 468 3.74 -0.54 -8.72
CA ALA A 468 3.64 -1.29 -7.47
C ALA A 468 4.76 -2.34 -7.30
N GLY A 469 5.62 -2.54 -8.31
CA GLY A 469 6.68 -3.54 -8.29
C GLY A 469 6.15 -4.97 -8.38
N THR A 470 4.94 -5.19 -8.92
CA THR A 470 4.30 -6.50 -9.02
C THR A 470 4.24 -7.04 -10.46
N PRO A 471 5.36 -7.54 -11.02
CA PRO A 471 5.28 -8.46 -12.14
C PRO A 471 4.70 -9.79 -11.64
N THR A 472 3.55 -10.18 -12.17
CA THR A 472 2.92 -11.51 -12.05
C THR A 472 2.61 -12.02 -10.64
N THR A 473 1.34 -11.91 -10.23
CA THR A 473 0.51 -13.05 -9.82
C THR A 473 -0.94 -12.58 -9.76
N ASP A 474 -1.85 -13.36 -10.36
CA ASP A 474 -3.29 -13.10 -10.49
C ASP A 474 -3.69 -11.70 -11.00
N LEU A 475 -3.79 -11.58 -12.33
CA LEU A 475 -4.49 -10.45 -12.96
C LEU A 475 -5.95 -10.41 -12.48
N SER A 476 -6.24 -9.50 -11.56
CA SER A 476 -7.58 -9.31 -11.01
C SER A 476 -8.47 -8.61 -12.04
N TRP A 477 -9.04 -9.39 -12.96
CA TRP A 477 -9.93 -8.92 -14.03
C TRP A 477 -11.13 -8.10 -13.52
N GLU A 478 -11.53 -8.31 -12.26
CA GLU A 478 -12.49 -7.47 -11.55
C GLU A 478 -12.00 -6.01 -11.38
N SER A 479 -10.73 -5.80 -11.00
CA SER A 479 -10.16 -4.45 -10.83
C SER A 479 -9.96 -3.75 -12.17
N ILE A 480 -9.65 -4.50 -13.24
CA ILE A 480 -9.63 -3.99 -14.62
C ILE A 480 -11.06 -3.57 -15.03
N GLY A 481 -12.08 -4.31 -14.62
CA GLY A 481 -13.48 -3.93 -14.83
C GLY A 481 -13.91 -2.67 -14.08
N GLN A 482 -13.47 -2.49 -12.83
CA GLN A 482 -13.70 -1.26 -12.05
C GLN A 482 -12.99 -0.06 -12.70
N ARG A 483 -11.75 -0.24 -13.18
CA ARG A 483 -11.00 0.78 -13.93
C ARG A 483 -11.71 1.13 -15.24
N LEU A 484 -12.17 0.15 -16.00
CA LEU A 484 -12.96 0.37 -17.22
C LEU A 484 -14.21 1.22 -16.95
N GLN A 485 -14.91 0.98 -15.84
CA GLN A 485 -16.04 1.83 -15.42
C GLN A 485 -15.59 3.27 -15.15
N SER A 486 -14.52 3.49 -14.37
CA SER A 486 -14.03 4.85 -14.09
C SER A 486 -13.53 5.56 -15.34
N THR A 487 -12.80 4.87 -16.22
CA THR A 487 -12.22 5.46 -17.43
C THR A 487 -13.34 5.79 -18.43
N ILE A 488 -14.38 4.95 -18.56
CA ILE A 488 -15.58 5.27 -19.34
C ILE A 488 -16.32 6.48 -18.76
N GLN A 489 -16.51 6.55 -17.44
CA GLN A 489 -17.20 7.69 -16.80
C GLN A 489 -16.43 9.01 -16.98
N GLN A 490 -15.11 9.00 -16.79
CA GLN A 490 -14.26 10.18 -16.95
C GLN A 490 -14.17 10.65 -18.41
N ASN A 491 -14.11 9.71 -19.36
CA ASN A 491 -14.06 9.99 -20.79
C ASN A 491 -15.45 10.08 -21.47
N ARG A 492 -16.54 10.33 -20.71
CA ARG A 492 -17.87 10.72 -21.26
C ARG A 492 -17.87 12.06 -22.02
N GLN A 493 -16.71 12.63 -22.33
CA GLN A 493 -16.58 13.88 -23.05
C GLN A 493 -17.09 13.73 -24.49
N LEU A 494 -18.05 14.57 -24.86
CA LEU A 494 -18.66 14.61 -26.21
C LEU A 494 -17.62 14.79 -27.33
N SER A 495 -16.44 15.34 -27.01
CA SER A 495 -15.29 15.52 -27.91
C SER A 495 -14.78 14.21 -28.51
N LEU A 496 -14.68 13.13 -27.72
CA LEU A 496 -14.17 11.83 -28.19
C LEU A 496 -15.16 11.16 -29.14
N LEU A 497 -16.45 11.15 -28.79
CA LEU A 497 -17.51 10.65 -29.67
C LEU A 497 -17.59 11.46 -30.97
N GLN A 498 -17.46 12.79 -30.92
CA GLN A 498 -17.39 13.64 -32.11
C GLN A 498 -16.15 13.34 -32.97
N THR A 499 -15.00 13.07 -32.37
CA THR A 499 -13.75 12.77 -33.08
C THR A 499 -13.84 11.43 -33.79
N LEU A 500 -14.30 10.38 -33.10
CA LEU A 500 -14.54 9.06 -33.70
C LEU A 500 -15.63 9.08 -34.78
N THR A 501 -16.69 9.87 -34.59
CA THR A 501 -17.73 10.05 -35.61
C THR A 501 -17.15 10.71 -36.87
N LYS A 502 -16.33 11.76 -36.73
CA LYS A 502 -15.65 12.41 -37.86
C LYS A 502 -14.70 11.44 -38.58
N GLN A 503 -13.79 10.80 -37.82
CA GLN A 503 -12.83 9.84 -38.36
C GLN A 503 -13.51 8.65 -39.07
N GLY A 504 -14.57 8.10 -38.48
CA GLY A 504 -15.32 7.00 -39.10
C GLY A 504 -16.08 7.42 -40.36
N ILE A 505 -16.63 8.63 -40.40
CA ILE A 505 -17.22 9.20 -41.64
C ILE A 505 -16.14 9.42 -42.69
N ASP A 506 -14.94 9.87 -42.31
CA ASP A 506 -13.81 10.07 -43.24
C ASP A 506 -13.29 8.75 -43.81
N ILE A 507 -13.21 7.68 -43.00
CA ILE A 507 -12.83 6.32 -43.44
C ILE A 507 -13.85 5.74 -44.43
N LEU A 508 -15.13 6.09 -44.30
CA LEU A 508 -16.21 5.64 -45.19
C LEU A 508 -16.37 6.48 -46.46
N LYS A 509 -15.58 7.56 -46.65
CA LYS A 509 -15.51 8.25 -47.94
C LYS A 509 -14.83 7.32 -48.96
N PRO A 510 -15.37 7.18 -50.19
CA PRO A 510 -14.88 6.20 -51.15
C PRO A 510 -13.54 6.63 -51.79
N ALA A 511 -12.43 6.40 -51.07
CA ALA A 511 -11.06 6.53 -51.59
C ALA A 511 -9.98 5.80 -50.77
N GLN A 512 -10.18 5.48 -49.49
CA GLN A 512 -9.07 5.08 -48.58
C GLN A 512 -9.41 3.90 -47.64
N LEU A 513 -9.83 2.77 -48.20
CA LEU A 513 -9.65 1.49 -47.53
C LEU A 513 -8.16 1.10 -47.62
N PRO A 514 -7.39 1.05 -46.52
CA PRO A 514 -6.02 0.56 -46.57
C PRO A 514 -6.06 -0.92 -46.99
N ALA A 515 -5.33 -1.27 -48.05
CA ALA A 515 -5.23 -2.64 -48.51
C ALA A 515 -4.65 -3.52 -47.39
N SER A 516 -5.39 -4.56 -46.99
CA SER A 516 -4.95 -5.47 -45.94
C SER A 516 -3.65 -6.16 -46.33
N THR A 517 -2.60 -5.93 -45.55
CA THR A 517 -1.35 -6.71 -45.59
C THR A 517 -1.30 -7.80 -44.52
N ALA A 518 -2.38 -8.00 -43.76
CA ALA A 518 -2.51 -9.15 -42.88
C ALA A 518 -2.70 -10.43 -43.73
N PRO A 519 -1.97 -11.53 -43.44
CA PRO A 519 -2.17 -12.80 -44.13
C PRO A 519 -3.59 -13.31 -43.92
N ALA A 520 -4.17 -13.93 -44.95
CA ALA A 520 -5.47 -14.56 -44.83
C ALA A 520 -5.41 -15.65 -43.74
N VAL A 521 -6.36 -15.61 -42.79
CA VAL A 521 -6.47 -16.64 -41.76
C VAL A 521 -7.10 -17.88 -42.39
N GLU A 522 -6.25 -18.75 -42.93
CA GLU A 522 -6.66 -20.00 -43.55
C GLU A 522 -7.04 -21.03 -42.47
N LEU A 523 -8.32 -21.04 -42.11
CA LEU A 523 -8.90 -21.95 -41.13
C LEU A 523 -9.10 -23.34 -41.75
N THR A 524 -8.09 -24.21 -41.66
CA THR A 524 -8.27 -25.65 -41.93
C THR A 524 -9.13 -26.27 -40.83
N ALA A 525 -10.43 -26.38 -41.07
CA ALA A 525 -11.32 -27.15 -40.23
C ALA A 525 -11.16 -28.66 -40.55
N GLU A 526 -10.51 -29.40 -39.66
CA GLU A 526 -10.60 -30.88 -39.69
C GLU A 526 -12.05 -31.30 -39.34
N PRO A 527 -12.67 -32.20 -40.13
CA PRO A 527 -14.01 -32.68 -39.84
C PRO A 527 -14.00 -33.65 -38.66
N VAL A 528 -14.75 -33.32 -37.61
CA VAL A 528 -15.02 -34.23 -36.49
C VAL A 528 -15.84 -35.42 -37.00
N ALA A 529 -15.37 -36.65 -36.75
CA ALA A 529 -16.02 -37.87 -37.19
C ALA A 529 -17.39 -38.09 -36.52
N GLU A 530 -18.36 -38.61 -37.28
CA GLU A 530 -19.69 -38.97 -36.78
C GLU A 530 -19.62 -40.17 -35.80
N PRO A 531 -20.47 -40.21 -34.76
CA PRO A 531 -20.55 -41.36 -33.87
C PRO A 531 -21.26 -42.54 -34.55
N VAL A 532 -20.55 -43.67 -34.63
CA VAL A 532 -21.09 -44.93 -35.18
C VAL A 532 -22.24 -45.46 -34.33
N VAL A 533 -23.34 -45.80 -35.00
CA VAL A 533 -24.50 -46.50 -34.41
C VAL A 533 -24.09 -47.93 -33.99
N VAL A 534 -24.24 -48.25 -32.72
CA VAL A 534 -24.18 -49.64 -32.23
C VAL A 534 -25.58 -50.12 -31.93
N VAL A 535 -26.06 -51.07 -32.74
CA VAL A 535 -27.25 -51.88 -32.46
C VAL A 535 -26.80 -53.12 -31.67
N GLU A 536 -27.12 -53.19 -30.39
CA GLU A 536 -27.15 -54.47 -29.66
C GLU A 536 -28.58 -54.99 -29.64
N GLY A 537 -28.77 -56.24 -30.05
CA GLY A 537 -30.09 -56.85 -30.16
C GLY A 537 -30.48 -57.70 -28.96
N LYS A 538 -31.78 -57.73 -28.67
CA LYS A 538 -32.50 -58.94 -28.25
C LYS A 538 -33.98 -58.85 -28.60
#